data_AF-A0A3B4Y4S6-F1
#
_entry.id   AF-A0A3B4Y4S6-F1
#
_cell.length_a   1.000
_cell.length_b   1.000
_cell.length_c   1.000
_cell.angle_alpha   90.00
_cell.angle_beta   90.00
_cell.angle_gamma   90.00
#
_symmetry.space_group_name_H-M   'P 1'
#
loop_
_entity.id
_entity.type
_entity.pdbx_description
1 polymer ?
#
loop_
_entity_poly.entity_id
_entity_poly.type
_entity_poly.pdbx_seq_one_letter_code
_entity_poly.pdbx_strand_id
1 'polypeptide(L)'
;MIFPEGKSYVADIKPLFDRLLFFWSDRRNPHEVQPSYSTRYAITVWYFDSEERAEAKRQINNIINIIILFISNCSVPLSQRPSVV
;
A
#
# COMPACT_ATOMS: atom_id res chain seq x y z
N MET A 1 4.81 7.35 3.55
CA MET A 1 4.23 8.70 3.51
C MET A 1 3.14 8.74 2.45
N ILE A 2 2.02 9.41 2.74
CA ILE A 2 0.93 9.67 1.80
C ILE A 2 0.91 11.17 1.51
N PHE A 3 0.75 11.54 0.24
CA PHE A 3 0.71 12.91 -0.26
C PHE A 3 -0.68 13.21 -0.84
N PRO A 4 -1.65 13.67 -0.03
CA PRO A 4 -3.00 13.90 -0.53
C PRO A 4 -3.03 15.03 -1.57
N GLU A 5 -3.69 14.79 -2.69
CA GLU A 5 -3.80 15.78 -3.77
C GLU A 5 -4.47 17.08 -3.29
N GLY A 6 -3.87 18.23 -3.63
CA GLY A 6 -4.39 19.54 -3.27
C GLY A 6 -4.27 19.90 -1.77
N LYS A 7 -3.52 19.14 -0.98
CA LYS A 7 -3.21 19.45 0.42
C LYS A 7 -1.75 19.85 0.58
N SER A 8 -1.50 20.82 1.47
CA SER A 8 -0.14 21.30 1.78
C SER A 8 0.59 20.44 2.82
N TYR A 9 -0.07 19.42 3.37
CA TYR A 9 0.51 18.55 4.39
C TYR A 9 0.77 17.14 3.85
N VAL A 10 1.79 16.51 4.40
CA VAL A 10 2.14 15.10 4.13
C VAL A 10 1.74 14.27 5.34
N ALA A 11 1.07 13.14 5.11
CA ALA A 11 0.71 12.21 6.16
C ALA A 11 1.80 11.13 6.31
N ASP A 12 2.57 11.21 7.39
CA ASP A 12 3.50 10.13 7.75
C ASP A 12 2.82 9.07 8.63
N ILE A 13 2.76 7.85 8.13
CA ILE A 13 2.03 6.75 8.76
C ILE A 13 3.03 5.70 9.26
N LYS A 14 3.27 5.74 10.58
CA LYS A 14 4.08 4.72 11.24
C LYS A 14 3.43 3.32 11.14
N PRO A 15 4.19 2.26 10.83
CA PRO A 15 3.68 0.89 10.79
C PRO A 15 3.62 0.32 12.21
N LEU A 16 2.62 0.74 12.98
CA LEU A 16 2.40 0.24 14.33
C LEU A 16 1.66 -1.10 14.29
N PHE A 17 1.94 -1.95 15.28
CA PHE A 17 1.15 -3.15 15.52
C PHE A 17 -0.32 -2.79 15.75
N ASP A 18 -1.22 -3.64 15.25
CA ASP A 18 -2.68 -3.48 15.36
C ASP A 18 -3.25 -2.17 14.77
N ARG A 19 -2.50 -1.51 13.87
CA ARG A 19 -2.99 -0.34 13.14
C ARG A 19 -3.68 -0.76 11.84
N LEU A 20 -4.95 -0.38 11.70
CA LEU A 20 -5.68 -0.44 10.45
C LEU A 20 -5.64 0.94 9.75
N LEU A 21 -5.42 0.93 8.43
CA LEU A 21 -5.35 2.15 7.61
C LEU A 21 -6.24 1.99 6.38
N PHE A 22 -7.06 3.01 6.12
CA PHE A 22 -7.87 3.12 4.90
C PHE A 22 -7.45 4.36 4.12
N PHE A 23 -7.30 4.23 2.82
CA PHE A 23 -7.07 5.34 1.90
C PHE A 23 -7.60 4.98 0.50
N TRP A 24 -7.89 5.99 -0.32
CA TRP A 24 -8.38 5.77 -1.69
C TRP A 24 -7.26 5.27 -2.59
N SER A 25 -7.56 4.24 -3.38
CA SER A 25 -6.67 3.57 -4.33
C SER A 25 -6.30 4.40 -5.55
N ASP A 26 -7.04 5.46 -5.82
CA ASP A 26 -6.90 6.29 -7.00
C ASP A 26 -5.76 7.31 -6.90
N ARG A 27 -5.71 8.21 -7.88
CA ARG A 27 -4.67 9.24 -7.99
C ARG A 27 -4.69 10.30 -6.88
N ARG A 28 -5.67 10.29 -5.98
CA ARG A 28 -5.76 11.27 -4.88
C ARG A 28 -4.73 11.01 -3.78
N ASN A 29 -4.19 9.78 -3.68
CA ASN A 29 -3.23 9.38 -2.65
C ASN A 29 -1.93 8.79 -3.23
N PRO A 30 -1.11 9.58 -3.95
CA PRO A 30 0.30 9.24 -4.17
C PRO A 30 0.95 8.91 -2.83
N HIS A 31 1.62 7.77 -2.73
CA HIS A 31 2.25 7.34 -1.50
C HIS A 31 3.52 6.55 -1.78
N GLU A 32 4.46 6.66 -0.86
CA GLU A 32 5.71 5.92 -0.90
C GLU A 32 5.97 5.23 0.44
N VAL A 33 6.67 4.11 0.38
CA VAL A 33 7.14 3.39 1.56
C VAL A 33 8.62 3.69 1.71
N GLN A 34 8.98 4.33 2.83
CA GLN A 34 10.37 4.63 3.15
C GLN A 34 11.15 3.33 3.45
N PRO A 35 12.48 3.30 3.20
CA PRO A 35 13.31 2.13 3.49
C PRO A 35 13.19 1.68 4.96
N SER A 36 13.06 0.37 5.18
CA SER A 36 12.93 -0.21 6.51
C SER A 36 14.19 -0.99 6.90
N TYR A 37 14.89 -0.55 7.95
CA TYR A 37 16.10 -1.20 8.49
C TYR A 37 15.83 -2.38 9.43
N SER A 38 14.55 -2.67 9.67
CA SER A 38 14.07 -3.84 10.41
C SER A 38 13.01 -4.56 9.60
N THR A 39 12.74 -5.82 9.94
CA THR A 39 11.70 -6.60 9.26
C THR A 39 10.32 -5.98 9.50
N ARG A 40 9.65 -5.56 8.43
CA ARG A 40 8.31 -4.96 8.47
C ARG A 40 7.32 -5.83 7.70
N TYR A 41 6.25 -6.24 8.39
CA TYR A 41 5.12 -6.94 7.79
C TYR A 41 3.94 -6.00 7.64
N ALA A 42 3.21 -6.11 6.52
CA ALA A 42 1.93 -5.46 6.33
C ALA A 42 1.02 -6.33 5.46
N ILE A 43 -0.27 -6.28 5.75
CA ILE A 43 -1.32 -6.95 5.00
C ILE A 43 -2.17 -5.87 4.34
N THR A 44 -2.30 -5.93 3.01
CA THR A 44 -3.09 -4.98 2.23
C THR A 44 -4.29 -5.67 1.60
N VAL A 45 -5.45 -5.05 1.73
CA VAL A 45 -6.73 -5.49 1.17
C VAL A 45 -7.26 -4.41 0.23
N TRP A 46 -7.60 -4.79 -1.00
CA TRP A 46 -8.24 -3.87 -1.95
C TRP A 46 -9.73 -4.18 -2.08
N TYR A 47 -10.56 -3.18 -1.75
CA TYR A 47 -11.99 -3.20 -1.98
C TYR A 47 -12.28 -2.65 -3.37
N PHE A 48 -13.16 -3.34 -4.11
CA PHE A 48 -13.55 -2.93 -5.46
C PHE A 48 -14.93 -2.28 -5.43
N ASP A 49 -15.08 -1.20 -6.19
CA ASP A 49 -16.39 -0.71 -6.60
C ASP A 49 -17.03 -1.69 -7.60
N SER A 50 -18.35 -1.90 -7.51
CA SER A 50 -19.05 -2.88 -8.32
C SER A 50 -19.12 -2.52 -9.80
N GLU A 51 -19.27 -1.23 -10.13
CA GLU A 51 -19.43 -0.76 -11.51
C GLU A 51 -18.08 -0.71 -12.22
N GLU A 52 -17.09 -0.06 -11.59
CA GLU A 52 -15.72 0.03 -12.11
C GLU A 52 -15.13 -1.37 -12.38
N ARG A 53 -15.39 -2.31 -11.47
CA ARG A 53 -14.97 -3.70 -11.63
C ARG A 53 -15.66 -4.40 -12.79
N ALA A 54 -16.97 -4.16 -12.98
CA ALA A 54 -17.71 -4.76 -14.09
C ALA A 54 -17.17 -4.27 -15.43
N GLU A 55 -16.81 -3.00 -15.55
CA GLU A 55 -16.21 -2.42 -16.76
C GLU A 55 -14.80 -2.96 -17.01
N ALA A 56 -13.94 -3.00 -15.98
CA ALA A 56 -12.59 -3.55 -16.09
C ALA A 56 -12.62 -5.03 -16.53
N LYS A 57 -13.57 -5.83 -16.01
CA LYS A 57 -13.77 -7.23 -16.42
C LYS A 57 -14.27 -7.39 -17.86
N ARG A 58 -14.96 -6.41 -18.43
CA ARG A 58 -15.36 -6.44 -19.84
C ARG A 58 -14.16 -6.19 -20.76
N GLN A 59 -13.20 -5.38 -20.31
CA GLN A 59 -12.00 -5.04 -21.06
C GLN A 59 -10.90 -6.11 -20.95
N ILE A 60 -10.83 -6.81 -19.81
CA ILE A 60 -9.86 -7.86 -19.54
C ILE A 60 -10.57 -9.21 -19.60
N ASN A 61 -10.26 -10.04 -20.60
CA ASN A 61 -10.82 -11.39 -20.73
C ASN A 61 -10.52 -12.24 -19.47
N ASN A 62 -11.50 -12.29 -18.57
CA ASN A 62 -11.81 -13.39 -17.66
C ASN A 62 -10.67 -13.91 -16.76
N ILE A 63 -10.05 -13.05 -15.94
CA ILE A 63 -9.20 -13.53 -14.84
C ILE A 63 -9.58 -12.76 -13.54
N ILE A 64 -9.91 -13.55 -12.51
CA ILE A 64 -10.06 -13.27 -11.05
C ILE A 64 -11.17 -12.34 -10.55
N ASN A 65 -12.23 -12.96 -10.01
CA ASN A 65 -12.80 -12.45 -8.76
C ASN A 65 -11.90 -12.87 -7.61
N ILE A 66 -11.46 -11.93 -6.75
CA ILE A 66 -11.47 -11.99 -5.27
C ILE A 66 -10.68 -10.75 -4.80
N ILE A 67 -11.11 -10.18 -3.67
CA ILE A 67 -10.37 -9.19 -2.88
C ILE A 67 -8.87 -9.50 -2.92
N ILE A 68 -8.04 -8.57 -3.41
CA ILE A 68 -6.59 -8.83 -3.51
C ILE A 68 -6.00 -8.66 -2.10
N LEU A 69 -5.67 -9.79 -1.48
CA LEU A 69 -4.90 -9.83 -0.24
C LEU A 69 -3.42 -9.93 -0.60
N PHE A 70 -2.64 -8.90 -0.28
CA PHE A 70 -1.20 -8.91 -0.46
C PHE A 70 -0.50 -8.84 0.89
N ILE A 71 0.30 -9.86 1.21
CA ILE A 71 1.21 -9.82 2.36
C ILE A 71 2.55 -9.32 1.86
N SER A 72 2.97 -8.15 2.35
CA SER A 72 4.24 -7.55 1.98
C SER A 72 5.26 -7.69 3.12
N ASN A 73 6.48 -8.10 2.76
CA ASN A 73 7.66 -7.93 3.59
C ASN A 73 8.54 -6.86 2.95
N CYS A 74 8.81 -5.79 3.68
CA CYS A 74 9.69 -4.74 3.22
C CYS A 74 10.82 -4.57 4.23
N SER A 75 12.02 -4.99 3.87
CA SER A 75 13.22 -4.79 4.68
C SER A 75 14.42 -4.59 3.77
N VAL A 76 15.27 -3.62 4.10
CA VAL A 76 16.52 -3.43 3.35
C VAL A 76 17.47 -4.61 3.61
N PRO A 77 18.24 -5.03 2.58
CA PRO A 77 19.29 -6.04 2.72
C PRO A 77 20.22 -5.73 3.89
N LEU A 78 20.71 -6.77 4.58
CA LEU A 78 21.62 -6.61 5.72
C LEU A 78 22.87 -5.79 5.37
N SER A 79 23.35 -5.88 4.13
CA SER A 79 24.50 -5.12 3.61
C SER A 79 24.26 -3.61 3.51
N GLN A 80 23.00 -3.17 3.46
CA GLN A 80 22.61 -1.77 3.32
C GLN A 80 22.10 -1.16 4.63
N ARG A 81 22.17 -1.91 5.74
CA ARG A 81 21.78 -1.40 7.06
C ARG A 81 22.93 -0.59 7.67
N PRO A 82 22.67 0.60 8.24
CA PRO A 82 23.69 1.32 8.97
C PRO A 82 24.19 0.41 10.11
N SER A 83 25.50 0.35 10.27
CA SER A 83 26.14 -0.32 11.41
C SER A 83 25.66 0.40 12.67
N VAL A 84 24.78 -0.24 13.43
CA VAL A 84 24.37 0.26 14.73
C VAL A 84 25.60 0.19 15.63
N VAL A 85 26.12 1.35 16.06
CA VAL A 85 27.10 1.46 17.14
C VAL A 85 26.38 1.21 18.46
#